data_AF-A0A392NBC8-F1
#
_entry.id   AF-A0A392NBC8-F1
#
_cell.length_a   1.000
_cell.length_b   1.000
_cell.length_c   1.000
_cell.angle_alpha   90.00
_cell.angle_beta   90.00
_cell.angle_gamma   90.00
#
_symmetry.space_group_name_H-M   'P 1'
#
loop_
_entity.id
_entity.type
_entity.pdbx_description
1 polymer ?
#
loop_
_entity_poly.entity_id
_entity_poly.type
_entity_poly.pdbx_seq_one_letter_code
_entity_poly.pdbx_strand_id
1 'polypeptide(L)'
;GSVIRAAWTRRSRGEAEKRPNRKSWKRRTDMYMRPFLLDIFFSKKFIHAKLTHRGTSKVICVATTNAKDLRNSLPSLIDPDACRIIGKLIAERSKEADVYAMAYEPRKNERIE
;
A
#
# COMPACT_ATOMS: atom_id res chain seq x y z
N GLY A 1 23.69 35.90 -32.51
CA GLY A 1 22.31 35.61 -32.09
C GLY A 1 22.27 34.28 -31.37
N SER A 2 21.91 34.29 -30.08
CA SER A 2 21.84 33.09 -29.24
C SER A 2 20.65 32.23 -29.67
N VAL A 3 20.90 31.04 -30.23
CA VAL A 3 19.84 30.08 -30.54
C VAL A 3 19.48 29.36 -29.24
N ILE A 4 18.32 29.74 -28.71
CA ILE A 4 17.70 29.18 -27.52
C ILE A 4 17.55 27.66 -27.72
N ARG A 5 18.19 26.87 -26.84
CA ARG A 5 17.94 25.43 -26.71
C ARG A 5 16.49 25.24 -26.26
N ALA A 6 15.59 25.03 -27.21
CA ALA A 6 14.19 24.74 -26.96
C ALA A 6 14.08 23.49 -26.06
N ALA A 7 13.41 23.66 -24.93
CA ALA A 7 13.06 22.61 -24.00
C ALA A 7 12.26 21.52 -24.72
N TRP A 8 12.68 20.26 -24.56
CA TRP A 8 12.04 19.08 -25.12
C TRP A 8 10.58 18.97 -24.66
N THR A 9 9.66 19.40 -25.52
CA THR A 9 8.22 19.23 -25.34
C THR A 9 7.78 17.86 -25.83
N ARG A 10 7.11 17.14 -24.92
CA ARG A 10 6.10 16.09 -25.16
C ARG A 10 6.38 15.14 -26.34
N ARG A 11 7.15 14.08 -26.08
CA ARG A 11 7.33 12.94 -27.00
C ARG A 11 5.98 12.43 -27.50
N SER A 12 5.90 12.21 -28.81
CA SER A 12 4.73 11.62 -29.45
C SER A 12 4.51 10.18 -28.96
N ARG A 13 3.26 9.71 -28.92
CA ARG A 13 2.92 8.34 -28.47
C ARG A 13 3.74 7.26 -29.20
N GLY A 14 3.96 7.42 -30.50
CA GLY A 14 4.76 6.49 -31.32
C GLY A 14 6.26 6.48 -31.01
N GLU A 15 6.81 7.54 -30.41
CA GLU A 15 8.21 7.59 -29.96
C GLU A 15 8.38 6.99 -28.55
N ALA A 16 7.34 7.07 -27.72
CA ALA A 16 7.28 6.43 -26.41
C ALA A 16 7.13 4.89 -26.50
N GLU A 17 6.44 4.39 -27.53
CA GLU A 17 6.31 2.95 -27.78
C GLU A 17 7.63 2.29 -28.22
N LYS A 18 8.46 3.01 -28.99
CA LYS A 18 9.79 2.54 -29.45
C LYS A 18 10.80 2.38 -28.31
N ARG A 19 10.53 2.97 -27.14
CA ARG A 19 11.33 2.82 -25.92
C ARG A 19 10.39 2.44 -24.78
N PRO A 20 10.01 1.16 -24.63
CA PRO A 20 9.20 0.74 -23.50
C PRO A 20 9.92 1.20 -22.23
N ASN A 21 9.22 1.96 -21.38
CA ASN A 21 9.77 2.52 -20.17
C ASN A 21 10.34 1.37 -19.31
N ARG A 22 11.65 1.15 -19.37
CA ARG A 22 12.31 0.02 -18.71
C ARG A 22 12.09 0.24 -17.22
N LYS A 23 11.30 -0.65 -16.60
CA LYS A 23 11.04 -0.58 -15.15
C LYS A 23 12.39 -0.51 -14.43
N SER A 24 12.51 0.43 -13.50
CA SER A 24 13.72 0.57 -12.68
C SER A 24 14.03 -0.75 -11.97
N TRP A 25 15.31 -0.99 -11.70
CA TRP A 25 15.76 -2.20 -10.99
C TRP A 25 14.96 -2.45 -9.70
N LYS A 26 14.73 -1.39 -8.91
CA LYS A 26 13.90 -1.42 -7.71
C LYS A 26 12.50 -1.96 -7.98
N ARG A 27 11.81 -1.45 -9.02
CA ARG A 27 10.44 -1.89 -9.34
C ARG A 27 10.37 -3.35 -9.79
N ARG A 28 11.47 -3.90 -10.33
CA ARG A 28 11.56 -5.30 -10.72
C ARG A 28 11.86 -6.22 -9.53
N THR A 29 12.67 -5.77 -8.59
CA THR A 29 13.15 -6.56 -7.45
C THR A 29 12.21 -6.49 -6.24
N ASP A 30 11.49 -5.38 -6.04
CA ASP A 30 10.56 -5.20 -4.93
C ASP A 30 9.52 -6.32 -4.83
N MET A 31 9.08 -6.89 -5.96
CA MET A 31 8.13 -8.02 -5.97
C MET A 31 8.67 -9.28 -5.29
N TYR A 32 10.00 -9.45 -5.26
CA TYR A 32 10.67 -10.63 -4.69
C TYR A 32 11.30 -10.33 -3.33
N MET A 33 11.84 -9.13 -3.13
CA MET A 33 12.51 -8.73 -1.88
C MET A 33 11.52 -8.22 -0.83
N ARG A 34 10.39 -7.64 -1.27
CA ARG A 34 9.31 -7.11 -0.40
C ARG A 34 7.96 -7.61 -0.90
N PRO A 35 7.76 -8.95 -0.91
CA PRO A 35 6.60 -9.56 -1.56
C PRO A 35 5.29 -9.20 -0.85
N PHE A 36 5.31 -8.97 0.46
CA PHE A 36 4.12 -8.64 1.24
C PHE A 36 4.05 -7.14 1.50
N LEU A 37 2.93 -6.52 1.14
CA LEU A 37 2.66 -5.10 1.33
C LEU A 37 1.49 -4.92 2.29
N LEU A 38 1.73 -4.20 3.38
CA LEU A 38 0.70 -3.72 4.27
C LEU A 38 0.17 -2.38 3.76
N ASP A 39 -1.14 -2.33 3.47
CA ASP A 39 -1.85 -1.10 3.08
C ASP A 39 -2.88 -0.79 4.17
N ILE A 40 -2.67 0.33 4.84
CA ILE A 40 -3.55 0.85 5.89
C ILE A 40 -4.30 2.04 5.30
N PHE A 41 -5.61 2.03 5.48
CA PHE A 41 -6.50 3.08 5.02
C PHE A 41 -7.33 3.61 6.19
N PHE A 42 -7.11 4.90 6.48
CA PHE A 42 -7.88 5.65 7.46
C PHE A 42 -9.02 6.39 6.78
N SER A 43 -10.24 6.07 7.18
CA SER A 43 -11.44 6.80 6.80
C SER A 43 -11.96 7.61 7.99
N LYS A 44 -12.88 8.54 7.72
CA LYS A 44 -13.63 9.26 8.77
C LYS A 44 -14.60 8.38 9.57
N LYS A 45 -14.73 7.10 9.25
CA LYS A 45 -15.70 6.19 9.88
C LYS A 45 -15.12 4.84 10.28
N PHE A 46 -14.00 4.43 9.69
CA PHE A 46 -13.42 3.11 9.93
C PHE A 46 -11.95 3.10 9.54
N ILE A 47 -11.25 2.10 10.07
CA ILE A 47 -9.86 1.80 9.75
C ILE A 47 -9.87 0.48 8.99
N HIS A 48 -9.09 0.42 7.91
CA HIS A 48 -8.98 -0.76 7.07
C HIS A 48 -7.51 -1.10 6.83
N ALA A 49 -7.06 -2.22 7.36
CA ALA A 49 -5.74 -2.79 7.10
C ALA A 49 -5.88 -4.01 6.19
N LYS A 50 -5.08 -4.07 5.12
CA LYS A 50 -4.98 -5.27 4.28
C LYS A 50 -3.53 -5.61 4.01
N LEU A 51 -3.27 -6.90 3.97
CA LEU A 51 -1.99 -7.45 3.56
C LEU A 51 -2.15 -8.07 2.17
N THR A 52 -1.35 -7.60 1.21
CA THR A 52 -1.42 -8.05 -0.18
C THR A 52 -0.06 -8.56 -0.63
N HIS A 53 -0.06 -9.67 -1.38
CA HIS A 53 1.14 -10.16 -2.05
C HIS A 53 1.36 -9.44 -3.38
N ARG A 54 2.50 -8.76 -3.57
CA ARG A 54 2.83 -7.96 -4.76
C ARG A 54 2.94 -8.78 -6.04
N GLY A 55 3.42 -10.02 -5.96
CA GLY A 55 3.62 -10.86 -7.15
C GLY A 55 2.32 -11.39 -7.74
N THR A 56 1.37 -11.80 -6.89
CA THR A 56 0.10 -12.43 -7.29
C THR A 56 -1.09 -11.50 -7.14
N SER A 57 -0.90 -10.31 -6.57
CA SER A 57 -1.98 -9.38 -6.16
C SER A 57 -3.03 -10.00 -5.23
N LYS A 58 -2.73 -11.15 -4.60
CA LYS A 58 -3.64 -11.84 -3.70
C LYS A 58 -3.69 -11.12 -2.36
N VAL A 59 -4.90 -10.89 -1.86
CA VAL A 59 -5.12 -10.43 -0.49
C VAL A 59 -4.99 -11.63 0.44
N ILE A 60 -4.09 -11.54 1.41
CA ILE A 60 -3.78 -12.62 2.34
C ILE A 60 -4.69 -12.54 3.55
N CYS A 61 -4.66 -11.38 4.21
CA CYS A 61 -5.48 -11.09 5.36
C CYS A 61 -5.96 -9.64 5.31
N VAL A 62 -7.08 -9.42 5.97
CA VAL A 62 -7.75 -8.11 6.08
C VAL A 62 -8.20 -7.95 7.52
N ALA A 63 -8.11 -6.75 8.06
CA ALA A 63 -8.64 -6.38 9.36
C ALA A 63 -9.34 -5.02 9.24
N THR A 64 -10.60 -4.93 9.67
CA THR A 64 -11.40 -3.71 9.57
C THR A 64 -12.20 -3.48 10.84
N THR A 65 -12.35 -2.21 11.24
CA THR A 65 -13.22 -1.87 12.39
C THR A 65 -14.70 -2.04 12.06
N ASN A 66 -15.06 -2.08 10.78
CA ASN A 66 -16.43 -2.36 10.33
C ASN A 66 -16.78 -3.87 10.31
N ALA A 67 -15.90 -4.76 10.77
CA ALA A 67 -16.23 -6.16 10.94
C ALA A 67 -17.39 -6.32 11.93
N LYS A 68 -18.29 -7.29 11.70
CA LYS A 68 -19.50 -7.51 12.51
C LYS A 68 -19.18 -7.64 14.00
N ASP A 69 -18.07 -8.30 14.31
CA ASP A 69 -17.66 -8.60 15.68
C ASP A 69 -17.08 -7.35 16.38
N LEU A 70 -16.35 -6.51 15.64
CA LEU A 70 -15.68 -5.33 16.18
C LEU A 70 -16.57 -4.09 16.24
N ARG A 71 -17.51 -3.95 15.30
CA ARG A 71 -18.35 -2.76 15.19
C ARG A 71 -19.28 -2.57 16.41
N ASN A 72 -19.64 -3.66 17.07
CA ASN A 72 -20.52 -3.64 18.24
C ASN A 72 -19.74 -3.64 19.56
N SER A 73 -18.48 -4.09 19.56
CA SER A 73 -17.65 -4.16 20.77
C SER A 73 -16.86 -2.89 21.03
N LEU A 74 -16.58 -2.09 19.99
CA LEU A 74 -15.78 -0.87 20.09
C LEU A 74 -16.68 0.35 20.34
N PRO A 75 -16.35 1.20 21.33
CA PRO A 75 -17.07 2.45 21.57
C PRO A 75 -16.90 3.47 20.43
N SER A 76 -15.74 3.43 19.75
CA SER A 76 -15.45 4.25 18.57
C SER A 76 -14.57 3.47 17.60
N LEU A 77 -14.76 3.74 16.31
CA LEU A 77 -14.19 2.98 15.20
C LEU A 77 -12.88 3.58 14.65
N ILE A 78 -12.44 4.71 15.22
CA ILE A 78 -11.32 5.54 14.72
C ILE A 78 -10.33 5.88 15.83
N ASP A 79 -10.67 5.57 17.08
CA ASP A 79 -9.82 5.87 18.22
C ASP A 79 -8.45 5.16 18.10
N PRO A 80 -7.39 5.71 18.73
CA PRO A 80 -6.08 5.07 18.76
C PRO A 80 -6.14 3.63 19.34
N ASP A 81 -7.07 3.36 20.24
CA ASP A 81 -7.31 2.00 20.75
C ASP A 81 -7.88 1.06 19.67
N ALA A 82 -8.77 1.57 18.81
CA ALA A 82 -9.26 0.81 17.66
C ALA A 82 -8.12 0.50 16.68
N CYS A 83 -7.21 1.46 16.44
CA CYS A 83 -5.99 1.22 15.66
C CYS A 83 -5.13 0.10 16.28
N ARG A 84 -4.93 0.11 17.60
CA ARG A 84 -4.14 -0.89 18.31
C ARG A 84 -4.75 -2.28 18.18
N ILE A 85 -6.08 -2.39 18.27
CA ILE A 85 -6.81 -3.66 18.11
C ILE A 85 -6.68 -4.17 16.67
N ILE A 86 -6.86 -3.32 15.66
CA ILE A 86 -6.66 -3.70 14.25
C ILE A 86 -5.21 -4.12 13.97
N GLY A 87 -4.24 -3.42 14.56
CA GLY A 87 -2.81 -3.77 14.45
C GLY A 87 -2.50 -5.14 15.03
N LYS A 88 -3.09 -5.49 16.18
CA LYS A 88 -2.96 -6.83 16.76
C LYS A 88 -3.63 -7.89 15.90
N LEU A 89 -4.87 -7.63 15.46
CA LEU A 89 -5.66 -8.57 14.67
C LEU A 89 -5.00 -8.88 13.32
N ILE A 90 -4.45 -7.87 12.63
CA ILE A 90 -3.74 -8.11 11.38
C ILE A 90 -2.44 -8.88 11.61
N ALA A 91 -1.73 -8.63 12.72
CA ALA A 91 -0.52 -9.35 13.05
C ALA A 91 -0.80 -10.84 13.34
N GLU A 92 -1.85 -11.15 14.09
CA GLU A 92 -2.30 -12.51 14.37
C GLU A 92 -2.68 -13.25 13.08
N ARG A 93 -3.56 -12.65 12.27
CA ARG A 93 -3.97 -13.23 10.97
C ARG A 93 -2.80 -13.39 9.99
N SER A 94 -1.79 -12.52 10.08
CA SER A 94 -0.59 -12.62 9.23
C SER A 94 0.27 -13.80 9.66
N LYS A 95 0.41 -14.03 10.97
CA LYS A 95 1.13 -15.21 11.50
C LYS A 95 0.41 -16.51 11.17
N GLU A 96 -0.92 -16.54 11.24
CA GLU A 96 -1.73 -17.69 10.81
C GLU A 96 -1.55 -18.01 9.31
N ALA A 97 -1.23 -17.01 8.49
CA ALA A 97 -0.91 -17.16 7.08
C ALA A 97 0.59 -17.34 6.79
N ASP A 98 1.41 -17.61 7.81
CA ASP A 98 2.87 -17.75 7.74
C ASP A 98 3.62 -16.53 7.17
N VAL A 99 3.05 -15.33 7.32
CA VAL A 99 3.70 -14.07 6.93
C VAL A 99 4.19 -13.32 8.17
N TYR A 100 5.51 -13.38 8.37
CA TYR A 100 6.18 -12.72 9.49
C TYR A 100 6.81 -11.37 9.14
N ALA A 101 7.05 -11.10 7.86
CA ALA A 101 7.66 -9.87 7.37
C ALA A 101 6.79 -9.21 6.30
N MET A 102 6.55 -7.91 6.45
CA MET A 102 5.77 -7.11 5.51
C MET A 102 6.39 -5.72 5.35
N ALA A 103 6.29 -5.18 4.14
CA ALA A 103 6.67 -3.80 3.86
C ALA A 103 5.45 -2.90 4.06
N TYR A 104 5.66 -1.76 4.72
CA TYR A 104 4.68 -0.69 4.79
C TYR A 104 5.15 0.47 3.91
N GLU A 105 4.29 0.92 3.02
CA GLU A 105 4.54 2.11 2.22
C GLU A 105 3.45 3.13 2.51
N PRO A 106 3.78 4.28 3.13
CA PRO A 106 2.79 5.31 3.43
C PRO A 106 2.24 5.87 2.12
N ARG A 107 0.96 6.20 2.12
CA ARG A 107 0.34 6.82 0.95
C ARG A 107 0.86 8.24 0.77
N LYS A 108 0.83 8.72 -0.48
CA LYS A 108 1.25 10.08 -0.81
C LYS A 108 0.38 11.06 -0.01
N ASN A 109 1.01 11.89 0.83
CA ASN A 109 0.41 12.86 1.76
C ASN A 109 -0.13 12.30 3.08
N GLU A 110 0.17 11.05 3.42
CA GLU A 110 -0.12 10.50 4.75
C GLU A 110 0.94 10.98 5.74
N ARG A 111 0.53 11.71 6.79
CA ARG A 111 1.42 12.06 7.91
C ARG A 111 1.62 10.83 8.78
N ILE A 112 2.88 10.48 9.01
CA ILE A 112 3.25 9.49 10.02
C ILE A 112 3.53 10.30 11.29
N GLU A 113 2.64 10.22 12.27
CA GLU A 113 2.83 10.75 13.63
C GLU A 113 3.39 9.66 14.54
#